data_AF-A0A6V8NYP2-F1
#
_entry.id   AF-A0A6V8NYP2-F1
#
_cell.length_a   1.000
_cell.length_b   1.000
_cell.length_c   1.000
_cell.angle_alpha   90.00
_cell.angle_beta   90.00
_cell.angle_gamma   90.00
#
_symmetry.space_group_name_H-M   'P 1'
#
loop_
_entity.id
_entity.type
_entity.pdbx_description
1 polymer ?
#
loop_
_entity_poly.entity_id
_entity_poly.type
_entity_poly.pdbx_seq_one_letter_code
_entity_poly.pdbx_strand_id
1 'polypeptide(L)'
;MWQPFYNACREVIPQATVVIDRFHVGKTVNEALDKVRRRVRTDLKSKEKKEALFKYRNLFWLGTETLTEKQERRLWNILSWDEGLCRAYELKEVLRAIYAGEDGEQARRELENWFGEVQASGIKEMIEASRTLIHWKEPILNFWQHRICNAVTEGKINKIKALRRRAFNYNNFQNLRLKILEQEEMTPSSPHQRV
;
A
#
# COMPACT_ATOMS: atom_id res chain seq x y z
N MET A 1 5.28 -3.56 8.18
CA MET A 1 5.62 -4.97 7.91
C MET A 1 5.94 -5.64 9.25
N TRP A 2 5.55 -6.90 9.48
CA TRP A 2 5.59 -7.51 10.82
C TRP A 2 6.85 -8.34 11.04
N GLN A 3 7.82 -7.80 11.79
CA GLN A 3 9.12 -8.43 12.04
C GLN A 3 9.05 -9.83 12.69
N PRO A 4 8.19 -10.09 13.69
CA PRO A 4 8.10 -11.42 14.30
C PRO A 4 7.72 -12.53 13.31
N PHE A 5 6.81 -12.25 12.38
CA PHE A 5 6.44 -13.23 11.34
C PHE A 5 7.58 -13.50 10.37
N TYR A 6 8.29 -12.45 9.95
CA TYR A 6 9.48 -12.61 9.11
C TYR A 6 10.53 -13.49 9.81
N ASN A 7 10.82 -13.22 11.08
CA ASN A 7 11.78 -14.01 11.86
C ASN A 7 11.31 -15.47 12.00
N ALA A 8 10.04 -15.70 12.31
CA ALA A 8 9.47 -17.04 12.42
C ALA A 8 9.57 -17.82 11.10
N CYS A 9 9.31 -17.17 9.95
CA CYS A 9 9.51 -17.78 8.64
C CYS A 9 10.99 -18.15 8.42
N ARG A 10 11.93 -17.26 8.78
CA ARG A 10 13.36 -17.52 8.63
C ARG A 10 13.85 -18.68 9.53
N GLU A 11 13.21 -18.89 10.67
CA GLU A 11 13.53 -19.97 11.60
C GLU A 11 12.92 -21.31 11.18
N VAL A 12 11.63 -21.34 10.84
CA VAL A 12 10.88 -22.59 10.59
C VAL A 12 11.00 -23.06 9.13
N ILE A 13 11.13 -22.14 8.18
CA ILE A 13 11.18 -22.42 6.73
C ILE A 13 12.29 -21.60 6.04
N PRO A 14 13.57 -21.79 6.41
CA PRO A 14 14.69 -20.95 5.96
C PRO A 14 14.90 -20.92 4.43
N GLN A 15 14.45 -21.96 3.73
CA GLN A 15 14.51 -22.09 2.28
C GLN A 15 13.45 -21.25 1.54
N ALA A 16 12.43 -20.74 2.24
CA ALA A 16 11.38 -19.94 1.63
C ALA A 16 11.85 -18.50 1.40
N THR A 17 11.67 -18.00 0.18
CA THR A 17 11.86 -16.58 -0.12
C THR A 17 10.67 -15.79 0.43
N VAL A 18 10.93 -14.87 1.36
CA VAL A 18 9.89 -13.99 1.89
C VAL A 18 9.72 -12.80 0.96
N VAL A 19 8.50 -12.61 0.47
CA VAL A 19 8.12 -11.47 -0.38
C VAL A 19 7.23 -10.53 0.41
N ILE A 20 7.59 -9.24 0.43
CA ILE A 20 6.72 -8.19 0.95
C ILE A 20 5.74 -7.75 -0.13
N ASP A 21 4.47 -7.70 0.23
CA ASP A 21 3.41 -7.24 -0.67
C ASP A 21 3.56 -5.74 -1.01
N ARG A 22 3.48 -5.41 -2.31
CA ARG A 22 3.47 -4.04 -2.83
C ARG A 22 2.43 -3.13 -2.18
N PHE A 23 1.28 -3.68 -1.76
CA PHE A 23 0.25 -2.94 -1.05
C PHE A 23 0.77 -2.38 0.27
N HIS A 24 1.57 -3.14 1.03
CA HIS A 24 2.13 -2.66 2.29
C HIS A 24 3.17 -1.57 2.09
N VAL A 25 3.94 -1.66 1.00
CA VAL A 25 4.89 -0.61 0.61
C VAL A 25 4.15 0.67 0.24
N GLY A 26 3.18 0.58 -0.69
CA GLY A 26 2.35 1.72 -1.07
C GLY A 26 1.56 2.32 0.10
N LYS A 27 1.04 1.48 1.00
CA LYS A 27 0.37 1.92 2.23
C LYS A 27 1.30 2.73 3.13
N THR A 28 2.54 2.27 3.34
CA THR A 28 3.53 2.96 4.18
C THR A 28 3.81 4.37 3.64
N VAL A 29 3.95 4.51 2.32
CA VAL A 29 4.19 5.81 1.68
C VAL A 29 2.93 6.69 1.68
N ASN A 30 1.75 6.12 1.43
CA ASN A 30 0.49 6.87 1.51
C ASN A 30 0.21 7.39 2.93
N GLU A 31 0.58 6.63 3.97
CA GLU A 31 0.48 7.08 5.36
C GLU A 31 1.44 8.25 5.65
N ALA A 32 2.67 8.20 5.12
CA ALA A 32 3.59 9.33 5.21
C ALA A 32 3.06 10.57 4.49
N LEU A 33 2.55 10.43 3.26
CA LEU A 33 1.92 11.51 2.51
C LEU A 33 0.72 12.10 3.26
N ASP A 34 -0.12 11.27 3.91
CA ASP A 34 -1.23 11.77 4.72
C ASP A 34 -0.75 12.54 5.95
N LYS A 35 0.36 12.13 6.58
CA LYS A 35 0.98 12.90 7.67
C LYS A 35 1.45 14.27 7.17
N VAL A 36 2.13 14.34 6.02
CA VAL A 36 2.53 15.62 5.38
C VAL A 36 1.30 16.50 5.11
N ARG A 37 0.25 15.94 4.50
CA ARG A 37 -1.02 16.63 4.24
C ARG A 37 -1.65 17.20 5.51
N ARG A 38 -1.61 16.46 6.62
CA ARG A 38 -2.11 16.91 7.93
C ARG A 38 -1.26 18.04 8.51
N ARG A 39 0.06 17.97 8.40
CA ARG A 39 0.99 19.04 8.81
C ARG A 39 0.66 20.33 8.06
N VAL A 40 0.66 20.29 6.72
CA VAL A 40 0.33 21.44 5.87
C VAL A 40 -1.06 22.01 6.17
N ARG A 41 -2.05 21.15 6.44
CA ARG A 41 -3.38 21.60 6.86
C ARG A 41 -3.34 22.40 8.17
N THR A 42 -2.49 22.03 9.12
CA THR A 42 -2.33 22.76 10.38
C THR A 42 -1.69 24.14 10.13
N ASP A 43 -0.65 24.19 9.29
CA ASP A 43 0.18 25.37 9.04
C ASP A 43 -0.52 26.45 8.20
N LEU A 44 -1.47 26.05 7.35
CA LEU A 44 -2.24 27.00 6.53
C LEU A 44 -3.05 27.97 7.40
N LYS A 45 -3.21 29.22 6.97
CA LYS A 45 -4.08 30.20 7.64
C LYS A 45 -5.52 30.18 7.12
N SER A 46 -5.71 29.89 5.83
CA SER A 46 -7.03 29.89 5.19
C SER A 46 -7.87 28.68 5.61
N LYS A 47 -9.04 28.94 6.20
CA LYS A 47 -10.04 27.91 6.55
C LYS A 47 -10.50 27.12 5.33
N GLU A 48 -10.70 27.80 4.20
CA GLU A 48 -11.11 27.18 2.94
C GLU A 48 -10.07 26.15 2.45
N LYS A 49 -8.79 26.51 2.44
CA LYS A 49 -7.71 25.58 2.06
C LYS A 49 -7.64 24.38 3.01
N LYS A 50 -7.87 24.59 4.32
CA LYS A 50 -7.92 23.49 5.30
C LYS A 50 -9.08 22.52 5.06
N GLU A 51 -10.24 23.04 4.69
CA GLU A 51 -11.42 22.23 4.38
C GLU A 51 -11.22 21.45 3.08
N ALA A 52 -10.64 22.08 2.06
CA ALA A 52 -10.30 21.42 0.80
C ALA A 52 -9.32 20.26 1.00
N LEU A 53 -8.24 20.44 1.78
CA LEU A 53 -7.31 19.35 2.09
C LEU A 53 -7.98 18.15 2.77
N PHE A 54 -9.02 18.39 3.58
CA PHE A 54 -9.79 17.31 4.22
C PHE A 54 -10.79 16.65 3.26
N LYS A 55 -11.51 17.46 2.48
CA LYS A 55 -12.54 17.03 1.54
C LYS A 55 -11.95 16.19 0.40
N TYR A 56 -10.77 16.59 -0.11
CA TYR A 56 -10.14 15.97 -1.27
C TYR A 56 -8.99 15.02 -0.92
N ARG A 57 -8.87 14.59 0.34
CA ARG A 57 -7.80 13.69 0.82
C ARG A 57 -7.66 12.40 0.00
N ASN A 58 -8.76 11.87 -0.53
CA ASN A 58 -8.75 10.61 -1.27
C ASN A 58 -8.03 10.75 -2.62
N LEU A 59 -7.94 11.97 -3.19
CA LEU A 59 -7.25 12.21 -4.46
C LEU A 59 -5.76 11.90 -4.38
N PHE A 60 -5.15 12.08 -3.21
CA PHE A 60 -3.73 11.79 -2.98
C PHE A 60 -3.42 10.29 -3.05
N TRP A 61 -4.40 9.43 -2.73
CA TRP A 61 -4.22 7.98 -2.71
C TRP A 61 -4.41 7.34 -4.08
N LEU A 62 -5.24 7.96 -4.92
CA LEU A 62 -5.48 7.52 -6.30
C LEU A 62 -4.21 7.63 -7.14
N GLY A 63 -4.12 6.83 -8.19
CA GLY A 63 -3.08 6.97 -9.20
C GLY A 63 -3.45 8.04 -10.19
N THR A 64 -2.46 8.71 -10.76
CA THR A 64 -2.66 9.71 -11.82
C THR A 64 -3.50 9.12 -12.95
N GLU A 65 -3.31 7.85 -13.29
CA GLU A 65 -4.03 7.13 -14.34
C GLU A 65 -5.53 6.90 -14.04
N THR A 66 -5.95 7.05 -12.78
CA THR A 66 -7.35 6.84 -12.35
C THR A 66 -8.12 8.14 -12.14
N LEU A 67 -7.44 9.28 -12.22
CA LEU A 67 -8.05 10.58 -11.99
C LEU A 67 -8.75 11.07 -13.27
N THR A 68 -9.94 11.63 -13.11
CA THR A 68 -10.57 12.43 -14.17
C THR A 68 -9.84 13.78 -14.30
N GLU A 69 -9.89 14.42 -15.46
CA GLU A 69 -9.28 15.76 -15.69
C GLU A 69 -9.69 16.81 -14.64
N LYS A 70 -10.92 16.71 -14.13
CA LYS A 70 -11.42 17.61 -13.08
C LYS A 70 -10.80 17.32 -11.72
N GLN A 71 -10.57 16.04 -11.41
CA GLN A 71 -9.91 15.62 -10.17
C GLN A 71 -8.42 15.93 -10.23
N GLU A 72 -7.77 15.71 -11.37
CA GLU A 72 -6.36 16.04 -11.59
C GLU A 72 -6.10 17.54 -11.44
N ARG A 73 -6.85 18.41 -12.15
CA ARG A 73 -6.72 19.86 -12.00
C ARG A 73 -6.89 20.31 -10.54
N ARG A 74 -7.82 19.68 -9.83
CA ARG A 74 -8.05 19.97 -8.42
C ARG A 74 -6.90 19.50 -7.54
N LEU A 75 -6.34 18.33 -7.80
CA LEU A 75 -5.19 17.80 -7.09
C LEU A 75 -3.99 18.74 -7.26
N TRP A 76 -3.64 19.10 -8.49
CA TRP A 76 -2.54 20.02 -8.77
C TRP A 76 -2.74 21.40 -8.15
N ASN A 77 -3.98 21.92 -8.14
CA ASN A 77 -4.30 23.16 -7.44
C ASN A 77 -4.10 23.06 -5.91
N ILE A 78 -4.28 21.89 -5.30
CA ILE A 78 -4.02 21.68 -3.88
C ILE A 78 -2.51 21.50 -3.63
N LEU A 79 -1.82 20.76 -4.50
CA LEU A 79 -0.37 20.55 -4.42
C LEU A 79 0.40 21.87 -4.56
N SER A 80 -0.11 22.84 -5.32
CA SER A 80 0.53 24.16 -5.47
C SER A 80 0.50 25.02 -4.19
N TRP A 81 -0.17 24.59 -3.12
CA TRP A 81 -0.22 25.33 -1.86
C TRP A 81 1.00 25.11 -0.97
N ASP A 82 1.75 24.03 -1.18
CA ASP A 82 2.93 23.67 -0.39
C ASP A 82 3.88 22.80 -1.22
N GLU A 83 5.12 23.26 -1.39
CA GLU A 83 6.14 22.56 -2.17
C GLU A 83 6.48 21.19 -1.57
N GLY A 84 6.51 21.08 -0.24
CA GLY A 84 6.77 19.82 0.46
C GLY A 84 5.67 18.78 0.21
N LEU A 85 4.41 19.20 0.16
CA LEU A 85 3.28 18.35 -0.18
C LEU A 85 3.32 17.89 -1.63
N CYS A 86 3.67 18.80 -2.56
CA CYS A 86 3.87 18.46 -3.97
C CYS A 86 4.98 17.41 -4.11
N ARG A 87 6.14 17.67 -3.50
CA ARG A 87 7.28 16.75 -3.56
C ARG A 87 6.99 15.39 -2.92
N ALA A 88 6.25 15.36 -1.80
CA ALA A 88 5.82 14.10 -1.20
C ALA A 88 4.90 13.28 -2.12
N TYR A 89 4.02 13.96 -2.87
CA TYR A 89 3.14 13.31 -3.84
C TYR A 89 3.92 12.75 -5.03
N GLU A 90 4.86 13.52 -5.59
CA GLU A 90 5.75 13.06 -6.67
C GLU A 90 6.53 11.81 -6.27
N LEU A 91 7.12 11.81 -5.08
CA LEU A 91 7.86 10.65 -4.56
C LEU A 91 6.97 9.40 -4.48
N LYS A 92 5.69 9.56 -4.12
CA LYS A 92 4.73 8.45 -4.13
C LYS A 92 4.44 7.95 -5.55
N GLU A 93 4.30 8.85 -6.53
CA GLU A 93 4.08 8.46 -7.93
C GLU A 93 5.32 7.79 -8.56
N VAL A 94 6.52 8.27 -8.26
CA VAL A 94 7.77 7.62 -8.68
C VAL A 94 7.81 6.19 -8.16
N LEU A 95 7.51 5.96 -6.88
CA LEU A 95 7.47 4.61 -6.32
C LEU A 95 6.45 3.71 -7.03
N ARG A 96 5.29 4.25 -7.42
CA ARG A 96 4.31 3.51 -8.21
C ARG A 96 4.83 3.13 -9.59
N ALA A 97 5.55 4.04 -10.25
CA ALA A 97 6.16 3.79 -11.55
C ALA A 97 7.19 2.64 -11.47
N ILE A 98 8.02 2.60 -10.41
CA ILE A 98 8.95 1.49 -10.16
C ILE A 98 8.23 0.14 -10.11
N TYR A 99 7.09 0.07 -9.41
CA TYR A 99 6.27 -1.15 -9.33
C TYR A 99 5.55 -1.53 -10.62
N ALA A 100 5.41 -0.61 -11.58
CA ALA A 100 4.90 -0.90 -12.91
C ALA A 100 5.97 -1.57 -13.80
N GLY A 101 7.26 -1.44 -13.45
CA GLY A 101 8.36 -2.06 -14.17
C GLY A 101 8.41 -3.59 -14.05
N GLU A 102 8.91 -4.24 -15.11
CA GLU A 102 9.04 -5.69 -15.18
C GLU A 102 10.40 -6.23 -14.70
N ASP A 103 11.47 -5.44 -14.88
CA ASP A 103 12.85 -5.82 -14.58
C ASP A 103 13.23 -5.56 -13.11
N GLY A 104 13.67 -6.62 -12.42
CA GLY A 104 14.10 -6.55 -11.02
C GLY A 104 15.41 -5.82 -10.79
N GLU A 105 16.38 -5.89 -11.71
CA GLU A 105 17.66 -5.16 -11.55
C GLU A 105 17.46 -3.67 -11.81
N GLN A 106 16.62 -3.33 -12.79
CA GLN A 106 16.20 -1.94 -12.97
C GLN A 106 15.45 -1.43 -11.74
N ALA A 107 14.49 -2.20 -11.22
CA ALA A 107 13.75 -1.82 -10.02
C ALA A 107 14.65 -1.63 -8.79
N ARG A 108 15.71 -2.45 -8.63
CA ARG A 108 16.70 -2.26 -7.56
C ARG A 108 17.38 -0.90 -7.68
N ARG A 109 17.90 -0.55 -8.86
CA ARG A 109 18.56 0.75 -9.10
C ARG A 109 17.61 1.91 -8.86
N GLU A 110 16.40 1.83 -9.38
CA GLU A 110 15.40 2.88 -9.23
C GLU A 110 14.96 3.04 -7.77
N LEU A 111 14.82 1.95 -7.02
CA LEU A 111 14.46 2.00 -5.60
C LEU A 111 15.58 2.62 -4.76
N GLU A 112 16.84 2.33 -5.07
CA GLU A 112 18.00 2.97 -4.42
C GLU A 112 18.07 4.46 -4.73
N ASN A 113 17.86 4.86 -5.98
CA ASN A 113 17.76 6.26 -6.37
C ASN A 113 16.59 6.95 -5.64
N TRP A 114 15.43 6.29 -5.56
CA TRP A 114 14.27 6.78 -4.86
C TRP A 114 14.56 7.01 -3.37
N PHE A 115 15.27 6.12 -2.70
CA PHE A 115 15.70 6.35 -1.32
C PHE A 115 16.59 7.60 -1.19
N GLY A 116 17.51 7.81 -2.13
CA GLY A 116 18.34 9.02 -2.21
C GLY A 116 17.50 10.29 -2.38
N GLU A 117 16.53 10.28 -3.29
CA GLU A 117 15.61 11.39 -3.51
C GLU A 117 14.75 11.71 -2.29
N VAL A 118 14.27 10.68 -1.57
CA VAL A 118 13.52 10.86 -0.33
C VAL A 118 14.39 11.52 0.73
N GLN A 119 15.66 11.10 0.89
CA GLN A 119 16.57 11.77 1.84
C GLN A 119 16.83 13.22 1.44
N ALA A 120 17.09 13.47 0.16
CA ALA A 120 17.34 14.81 -0.37
C ALA A 120 16.14 15.75 -0.24
N SER A 121 14.91 15.22 -0.23
CA SER A 121 13.69 16.01 -0.08
C SER A 121 13.57 16.73 1.28
N GLY A 122 14.26 16.25 2.33
CA GLY A 122 14.13 16.80 3.68
C GLY A 122 12.77 16.59 4.35
N ILE A 123 11.85 15.86 3.72
CA ILE A 123 10.49 15.64 4.24
C ILE A 123 10.54 14.54 5.31
N LYS A 124 10.52 14.97 6.58
CA LYS A 124 10.66 14.09 7.76
C LYS A 124 9.79 12.82 7.71
N GLU A 125 8.52 12.95 7.36
CA GLU A 125 7.56 11.86 7.33
C GLU A 125 7.88 10.84 6.22
N MET A 126 8.36 11.32 5.08
CA MET A 126 8.78 10.48 3.96
C MET A 126 10.10 9.77 4.28
N ILE A 127 11.04 10.47 4.94
CA ILE A 127 12.30 9.89 5.42
C ILE A 127 12.05 8.78 6.45
N GLU A 128 11.09 8.97 7.36
CA GLU A 128 10.70 7.93 8.33
C GLU A 128 10.14 6.69 7.62
N ALA A 129 9.28 6.90 6.62
CA ALA A 129 8.77 5.81 5.79
C ALA A 129 9.87 5.12 5.00
N SER A 130 10.80 5.85 4.38
CA SER A 130 11.89 5.26 3.60
C SER A 130 12.83 4.44 4.47
N ARG A 131 13.12 4.86 5.71
CA ARG A 131 13.91 4.05 6.66
C ARG A 131 13.26 2.69 6.92
N THR A 132 11.94 2.68 7.06
CA THR A 132 11.19 1.43 7.19
C THR A 132 11.35 0.59 5.92
N LEU A 133 11.19 1.19 4.74
CA LEU A 133 11.33 0.45 3.47
C LEU A 133 12.75 -0.06 3.21
N ILE A 134 13.78 0.69 3.58
CA ILE A 134 15.19 0.28 3.48
C ILE A 134 15.45 -0.97 4.31
N HIS A 135 14.93 -1.03 5.54
CA HIS A 135 15.04 -2.22 6.40
C HIS A 135 14.43 -3.47 5.74
N TRP A 136 13.41 -3.29 4.90
CA TRP A 136 12.72 -4.36 4.19
C TRP A 136 13.11 -4.44 2.70
N LYS A 137 14.23 -3.82 2.27
CA LYS A 137 14.61 -3.70 0.86
C LYS A 137 14.67 -5.04 0.13
N GLU A 138 15.40 -6.02 0.67
CA GLU A 138 15.55 -7.32 0.00
C GLU A 138 14.21 -8.09 -0.11
N PRO A 139 13.41 -8.23 0.96
CA PRO A 139 12.06 -8.80 0.85
C PRO A 139 11.13 -8.06 -0.11
N ILE A 140 11.30 -6.75 -0.29
CA ILE A 140 10.56 -5.96 -1.27
C ILE A 140 10.99 -6.30 -2.70
N LEU A 141 12.30 -6.39 -2.96
CA LEU A 141 12.85 -6.71 -4.29
C LEU A 141 12.50 -8.13 -4.75
N ASN A 142 12.28 -9.06 -3.81
CA ASN A 142 11.79 -10.40 -4.13
C ASN A 142 10.44 -10.41 -4.88
N PHE A 143 9.68 -9.32 -4.83
CA PHE A 143 8.45 -9.16 -5.62
C PHE A 143 8.71 -9.30 -7.13
N TRP A 144 9.82 -8.77 -7.64
CA TRP A 144 10.12 -8.83 -9.08
C TRP A 144 10.50 -10.24 -9.56
N GLN A 145 10.99 -11.09 -8.66
CA GLN A 145 11.34 -12.48 -8.96
C GLN A 145 10.12 -13.40 -8.94
N HIS A 146 9.17 -13.17 -8.03
CA HIS A 146 8.05 -14.11 -7.80
C HIS A 146 6.67 -13.58 -8.20
N ARG A 147 6.49 -12.26 -8.30
CA ARG A 147 5.23 -11.57 -8.66
C ARG A 147 3.99 -12.00 -7.86
N ILE A 148 4.21 -12.46 -6.63
CA ILE A 148 3.13 -12.89 -5.73
C ILE A 148 2.45 -11.65 -5.13
N CYS A 149 1.12 -11.64 -5.12
CA CYS A 149 0.33 -10.65 -4.38
C CYS A 149 -0.67 -11.34 -3.45
N ASN A 150 -0.98 -10.69 -2.33
CA ASN A 150 -1.91 -11.19 -1.33
C ASN A 150 -3.38 -10.95 -1.69
N ALA A 151 -3.70 -10.50 -2.92
CA ALA A 151 -5.07 -10.16 -3.31
C ALA A 151 -6.05 -11.32 -3.09
N VAL A 152 -5.65 -12.55 -3.40
CA VAL A 152 -6.48 -13.76 -3.17
C VAL A 152 -6.71 -13.99 -1.67
N THR A 153 -5.65 -13.90 -0.87
CA THR A 153 -5.69 -14.06 0.58
C THR A 153 -6.57 -12.98 1.23
N GLU A 154 -6.45 -11.73 0.80
CA GLU A 154 -7.29 -10.61 1.24
C GLU A 154 -8.75 -10.82 0.86
N GLY A 155 -9.03 -11.33 -0.34
CA GLY A 155 -10.38 -11.70 -0.77
C GLY A 155 -11.03 -12.72 0.18
N LYS A 156 -10.29 -13.77 0.56
CA LYS A 156 -10.75 -14.75 1.55
C LYS A 156 -10.96 -14.12 2.93
N ILE A 157 -10.01 -13.31 3.41
CA ILE A 157 -10.12 -12.62 4.71
C ILE A 157 -11.35 -11.70 4.73
N ASN A 158 -11.62 -10.98 3.65
CA ASN A 158 -12.78 -10.09 3.55
C ASN A 158 -14.11 -10.85 3.56
N LYS A 159 -14.18 -12.02 2.91
CA LYS A 159 -15.33 -12.94 3.02
C LYS A 159 -15.56 -13.38 4.47
N ILE A 160 -14.51 -13.81 5.16
CA ILE A 160 -14.58 -14.20 6.59
C ILE A 160 -15.05 -13.03 7.46
N LYS A 161 -14.53 -11.82 7.24
CA LYS A 161 -14.96 -10.61 7.96
C LYS A 161 -16.42 -10.25 7.68
N ALA A 162 -16.89 -10.44 6.44
CA ALA A 162 -18.30 -10.21 6.09
C ALA A 162 -19.22 -11.24 6.74
N LEU A 163 -18.79 -12.51 6.78
CA LEU A 163 -19.50 -13.59 7.48
C LEU A 163 -19.63 -13.29 8.98
N ARG A 164 -18.53 -12.91 9.65
CA ARG A 164 -18.56 -12.49 11.06
C ARG A 164 -19.50 -11.32 11.32
N ARG A 165 -19.49 -10.30 10.45
CA ARG A 165 -20.39 -9.15 10.56
C ARG A 165 -21.86 -9.52 10.42
N ARG A 166 -22.21 -10.39 9.45
CA ARG A 166 -23.58 -10.89 9.27
C ARG A 166 -24.10 -11.69 10.47
N ALA A 167 -23.20 -12.39 11.17
CA ALA A 167 -23.54 -13.20 12.32
C ALA A 167 -23.46 -12.46 13.68
N PHE A 168 -23.29 -11.13 13.69
CA PHE A 168 -23.08 -10.33 14.92
C PHE A 168 -21.90 -10.84 15.79
N ASN A 169 -20.82 -11.27 15.13
CA ASN A 169 -19.67 -11.99 15.67
C ASN A 169 -19.95 -13.44 16.11
N TYR A 170 -19.04 -14.32 15.73
CA TYR A 170 -18.95 -15.65 16.28
C TYR A 170 -18.09 -15.63 17.54
N ASN A 171 -18.65 -16.10 18.65
CA ASN A 171 -17.94 -16.24 19.93
C ASN A 171 -17.21 -17.59 20.04
N ASN A 172 -17.48 -18.53 19.13
CA ASN A 172 -16.84 -19.85 19.06
C ASN A 172 -16.11 -20.00 17.72
N PHE A 173 -14.80 -20.22 17.78
CA PHE A 173 -13.96 -20.42 16.59
C PHE A 173 -14.39 -21.65 15.77
N GLN A 174 -14.85 -22.71 16.43
CA GLN A 174 -15.26 -23.95 15.77
C GLN A 174 -16.50 -23.73 14.89
N ASN A 175 -17.47 -22.95 15.38
CA ASN A 175 -18.65 -22.55 14.60
C ASN A 175 -18.28 -21.65 13.42
N LEU A 176 -17.35 -20.70 13.64
CA LEU A 176 -16.82 -19.87 12.57
C LEU A 176 -16.12 -20.72 11.50
N ARG A 177 -15.27 -21.68 11.91
CA ARG A 177 -14.55 -22.59 11.02
C ARG A 177 -15.51 -23.42 10.17
N LEU A 178 -16.53 -24.02 10.78
CA LEU A 178 -17.53 -24.81 10.06
C LEU A 178 -18.24 -23.98 8.99
N LYS A 179 -18.68 -22.76 9.32
CA LYS A 179 -19.31 -21.89 8.30
C LYS A 179 -18.34 -21.41 7.22
N ILE A 180 -17.06 -21.21 7.52
CA ILE A 180 -16.07 -20.88 6.49
C ILE A 180 -15.93 -22.04 5.50
N LEU A 181 -15.81 -23.28 6.00
CA LEU A 181 -15.67 -24.47 5.16
C LEU A 181 -16.91 -24.72 4.28
N GLU A 182 -18.11 -24.59 4.85
CA GLU A 182 -19.37 -24.71 4.08
C GLU A 182 -19.46 -23.70 2.92
N GLN A 183 -18.97 -22.47 3.11
CA GLN A 183 -18.93 -21.47 2.04
C GLN A 183 -17.91 -21.80 0.95
N GLU A 184 -16.82 -22.53 1.25
CA GLU A 184 -15.84 -22.98 0.27
C GLU A 184 -16.35 -24.22 -0.51
N GLU A 185 -17.11 -25.10 0.13
CA GLU A 185 -17.74 -26.27 -0.54
C GLU A 185 -18.92 -25.88 -1.46
N MET A 186 -19.63 -24.79 -1.16
CA MET A 186 -20.73 -24.28 -1.99
C MET A 186 -20.30 -23.44 -3.19
N THR A 187 -19.01 -23.09 -3.34
CA THR A 187 -18.52 -22.47 -4.59
C THR A 187 -18.31 -23.56 -5.64
N PRO A 188 -19.11 -23.63 -6.71
CA PRO A 188 -18.87 -24.62 -7.76
C PRO A 188 -17.47 -24.38 -8.34
N SER A 189 -16.67 -25.44 -8.37
CA SER A 189 -15.41 -25.48 -9.10
C SER A 189 -15.62 -24.93 -10.51
N SER A 190 -15.00 -23.80 -10.82
CA SER A 190 -15.13 -23.14 -12.12
C SER A 190 -14.73 -24.14 -13.23
N PRO A 191 -15.61 -24.42 -14.22
CA PRO A 191 -15.37 -25.48 -15.18
C PRO A 191 -14.61 -24.93 -16.40
N HIS A 192 -13.30 -24.69 -16.32
CA HIS A 192 -12.48 -24.49 -17.53
C HIS A 192 -11.02 -24.89 -17.33
N GLN A 193 -10.66 -26.07 -17.85
CA GLN A 193 -9.59 -26.31 -18.85
C GLN A 193 -9.16 -27.79 -18.80
N ARG A 194 -9.82 -28.61 -19.62
CA ARG A 194 -9.16 -29.69 -20.36
C ARG A 194 -9.46 -29.44 -21.83
N VAL A 195 -8.43 -29.07 -22.57
CA VAL A 195 -8.23 -29.45 -23.97
C VAL A 195 -6.84 -30.05 -24.00
#